data_AF-A0A843K4E5-F1
#
_entry.id   AF-A0A843K4E5-F1
#
_cell.length_a   1.000
_cell.length_b   1.000
_cell.length_c   1.000
_cell.angle_alpha   90.00
_cell.angle_beta   90.00
_cell.angle_gamma   90.00
#
_symmetry.space_group_name_H-M   'P 1'
#
loop_
_entity.id
_entity.type
_entity.pdbx_description
1 polymer ?
#
loop_
_entity_poly.entity_id
_entity_poly.type
_entity_poly.pdbx_seq_one_letter_code
_entity_poly.pdbx_strand_id
1 'polypeptide(L)'
;MDMISPTSFYSSQDDKIKLNWFCYELALSIYDSMKDELAYRLRRKKISDEVLAEFCIYYTKAMKDEVLRQLSGEIEKVCISYEPVESFFPDIGDDMVNKMTDAISYAWDHMLSICEVCPNRCISEKDVFCTLFDEKHLFE
;
A
#
# COMPACT_ATOMS: atom_id res chain seq x y z
N MET A 1 9.98 14.06 -4.34
CA MET A 1 8.81 13.78 -5.20
C MET A 1 8.60 12.28 -5.20
N ASP A 2 7.60 11.84 -4.46
CA ASP A 2 7.29 10.43 -4.32
C ASP A 2 6.78 9.86 -5.65
N MET A 3 7.17 8.63 -5.97
CA MET A 3 6.75 7.96 -7.20
C MET A 3 5.23 7.69 -7.20
N ILE A 4 4.65 7.55 -6.01
CA ILE A 4 3.21 7.38 -5.80
C ILE A 4 2.64 8.72 -5.36
N SER A 5 1.75 9.29 -6.16
CA SER A 5 1.06 10.53 -5.78
C SER A 5 -0.12 10.24 -4.85
N PRO A 6 -0.34 11.04 -3.78
CA PRO A 6 -1.52 10.92 -2.92
C PRO A 6 -2.84 11.14 -3.68
N THR A 7 -2.81 11.88 -4.79
CA THR A 7 -3.98 12.08 -5.67
C THR A 7 -4.45 10.79 -6.32
N SER A 8 -3.66 9.72 -6.30
CA SER A 8 -4.05 8.41 -6.78
C SER A 8 -5.11 7.74 -5.89
N PHE A 9 -5.33 8.24 -4.66
CA PHE A 9 -6.19 7.62 -3.64
C PHE A 9 -7.51 8.35 -3.39
N TYR A 10 -7.81 9.42 -4.13
CA TYR A 10 -9.10 10.11 -4.08
C TYR A 10 -9.52 10.59 -5.47
N SER A 11 -10.82 10.54 -5.78
CA SER A 11 -11.38 11.09 -7.04
C SER A 11 -12.25 12.33 -6.79
N SER A 12 -12.67 12.52 -5.54
CA SER A 12 -13.49 13.64 -5.08
C SER A 12 -13.05 14.11 -3.69
N GLN A 13 -13.64 15.20 -3.20
CA GLN A 13 -13.39 15.66 -1.82
C GLN A 13 -13.92 14.67 -0.79
N ASP A 14 -15.01 13.97 -1.09
CA ASP A 14 -15.61 12.98 -0.19
C ASP A 14 -14.72 11.72 -0.05
N ASP A 15 -13.85 11.47 -1.03
CA ASP A 15 -12.86 10.39 -0.97
C ASP A 15 -11.63 10.75 -0.13
N LYS A 16 -11.47 12.00 0.31
CA LYS A 16 -10.35 12.40 1.18
C LYS A 16 -10.63 12.01 2.62
N ILE A 17 -10.80 10.72 2.86
CA ILE A 17 -10.98 10.15 4.19
C ILE A 17 -9.69 9.53 4.69
N LYS A 18 -9.56 9.40 6.01
CA LYS A 18 -8.38 8.85 6.66
C LYS A 18 -8.04 7.42 6.23
N LEU A 19 -9.03 6.61 5.86
CA LEU A 19 -8.77 5.29 5.31
C LEU A 19 -8.01 5.33 3.99
N ASN A 20 -8.36 6.26 3.10
CA ASN A 20 -7.67 6.41 1.83
C ASN A 20 -6.25 6.95 2.03
N TRP A 21 -6.04 7.79 3.06
CA TRP A 21 -4.69 8.19 3.47
C TRP A 21 -3.86 7.01 3.97
N PHE A 22 -4.44 6.15 4.80
CA PHE A 22 -3.78 4.91 5.23
C PHE A 22 -3.40 4.02 4.04
N CYS A 23 -4.28 3.85 3.05
CA CYS A 23 -3.97 3.09 1.83
C CYS A 23 -2.82 3.73 1.02
N TYR A 24 -2.72 5.06 1.02
CA TYR A 24 -1.61 5.78 0.40
C TYR A 24 -0.28 5.50 1.13
N GLU A 25 -0.25 5.66 2.45
CA GLU A 25 0.96 5.37 3.25
C GLU A 25 1.38 3.90 3.13
N LEU A 26 0.42 2.97 3.11
CA LEU A 26 0.71 1.56 2.89
C LEU A 26 1.32 1.32 1.50
N ALA A 27 0.85 2.02 0.46
CA ALA A 27 1.40 1.87 -0.88
C ALA A 27 2.85 2.35 -0.96
N LEU A 28 3.17 3.45 -0.28
CA LEU A 28 4.55 3.93 -0.13
C LEU A 28 5.40 2.89 0.62
N SER A 29 4.92 2.38 1.75
CA SER A 29 5.65 1.39 2.53
C SER A 29 5.93 0.10 1.75
N ILE A 30 4.99 -0.36 0.92
CA ILE A 30 5.19 -1.52 0.05
C ILE A 30 6.21 -1.20 -1.04
N TYR A 31 6.08 -0.03 -1.68
CA TYR A 31 7.00 0.41 -2.72
C TYR A 31 8.45 0.47 -2.20
N ASP A 32 8.65 1.12 -1.05
CA ASP A 32 9.97 1.24 -0.43
C ASP A 32 10.54 -0.12 -0.03
N SER A 33 9.75 -0.98 0.62
CA SER A 33 10.18 -2.35 0.96
C SER A 33 10.60 -3.15 -0.29
N MET A 34 9.84 -3.07 -1.38
CA MET A 34 10.22 -3.72 -2.64
C MET A 34 11.46 -3.13 -3.27
N LYS A 35 11.66 -1.82 -3.20
CA LYS A 35 12.88 -1.17 -3.71
C LYS A 35 14.10 -1.56 -2.89
N ASP A 36 13.99 -1.56 -1.57
CA ASP A 36 15.10 -1.89 -0.68
C ASP A 36 15.52 -3.35 -0.80
N GLU A 37 14.56 -4.28 -0.85
CA GLU A 37 14.85 -5.71 -0.85
C GLU A 37 15.05 -6.29 -2.26
N LEU A 38 14.33 -5.76 -3.25
CA LEU A 38 14.17 -6.42 -4.56
C LEU A 38 14.68 -5.60 -5.75
N ALA A 39 15.27 -4.41 -5.56
CA ALA A 39 15.70 -3.53 -6.66
C ALA A 39 16.46 -4.23 -7.81
N TYR A 40 17.43 -5.09 -7.48
CA TYR A 40 18.19 -5.80 -8.51
C TYR A 40 17.32 -6.79 -9.30
N ARG A 41 16.39 -7.48 -8.63
CA ARG A 41 15.49 -8.47 -9.24
C ARG A 41 14.43 -7.79 -10.10
N LEU A 42 13.84 -6.70 -9.61
CA LEU A 42 12.91 -5.86 -10.35
C LEU A 42 13.51 -5.37 -11.67
N ARG A 43 14.76 -4.85 -11.63
CA ARG A 43 15.49 -4.45 -12.84
C ARG A 43 15.71 -5.60 -13.82
N ARG A 44 16.07 -6.79 -13.33
CA ARG A 44 16.25 -7.97 -14.20
C ARG A 44 14.95 -8.42 -14.86
N LYS A 45 13.82 -8.23 -14.18
CA LYS A 45 12.47 -8.49 -14.69
C LYS A 45 11.90 -7.33 -15.53
N LYS A 46 12.69 -6.26 -15.72
CA LYS A 46 12.30 -5.05 -16.47
C LYS A 46 11.06 -4.36 -15.91
N ILE A 47 10.84 -4.49 -14.60
CA ILE A 47 9.81 -3.72 -13.89
C ILE A 47 10.41 -2.35 -13.62
N SER A 48 9.81 -1.32 -14.20
CA SER A 48 10.19 0.06 -13.95
C SER A 48 9.60 0.56 -12.63
N ASP A 49 10.10 1.69 -12.16
CA ASP A 49 9.62 2.31 -10.93
C ASP A 49 8.16 2.77 -11.07
N GLU A 50 7.77 3.22 -12.27
CA GLU A 50 6.39 3.60 -12.59
C GLU A 50 5.44 2.39 -12.53
N VAL A 51 5.83 1.27 -13.14
CA VAL A 51 5.03 0.03 -13.10
C VAL A 51 4.93 -0.52 -11.68
N LEU A 52 6.01 -0.42 -10.90
CA LEU A 52 6.00 -0.83 -9.51
C LEU A 52 5.05 0.05 -8.68
N ALA A 53 5.06 1.37 -8.90
CA ALA A 53 4.16 2.30 -8.24
C ALA A 53 2.69 2.04 -8.60
N GLU A 54 2.39 1.81 -9.89
CA GLU A 54 1.05 1.41 -10.36
C GLU A 54 0.58 0.13 -9.67
N PHE A 55 1.45 -0.87 -9.55
CA PHE A 55 1.15 -2.09 -8.82
C PHE A 55 0.83 -1.82 -7.35
N CYS A 56 1.64 -1.01 -6.66
CA CYS A 56 1.42 -0.71 -5.24
C CYS A 56 0.09 0.01 -5.03
N ILE A 57 -0.28 0.95 -5.90
CA ILE A 57 -1.58 1.64 -5.87
C ILE A 57 -2.72 0.65 -6.10
N TYR A 58 -2.60 -0.22 -7.11
CA TYR A 58 -3.59 -1.24 -7.41
C TYR A 58 -3.80 -2.18 -6.21
N TYR A 59 -2.70 -2.70 -5.66
CA TYR A 59 -2.71 -3.69 -4.60
C TYR A 59 -3.35 -3.14 -3.32
N THR A 60 -2.95 -1.95 -2.87
CA THR A 60 -3.49 -1.39 -1.61
C THR A 60 -4.95 -0.95 -1.73
N LYS A 61 -5.39 -0.54 -2.92
CA LYS A 61 -6.82 -0.31 -3.17
C LYS A 61 -7.62 -1.60 -3.05
N ALA A 62 -7.11 -2.71 -3.59
CA ALA A 62 -7.74 -4.02 -3.47
C ALA A 62 -7.74 -4.55 -2.03
N MET A 63 -6.71 -4.24 -1.24
CA MET A 63 -6.64 -4.61 0.18
C MET A 63 -7.62 -3.88 1.07
N LYS A 64 -8.21 -2.76 0.62
CA LYS A 64 -9.04 -1.89 1.46
C LYS A 64 -10.14 -2.64 2.20
N ASP A 65 -10.80 -3.57 1.52
CA ASP A 65 -11.88 -4.37 2.12
C ASP A 65 -11.34 -5.34 3.18
N GLU A 66 -10.21 -6.00 2.94
CA GLU A 66 -9.59 -6.90 3.92
C GLU A 66 -9.11 -6.14 5.17
N VAL A 67 -8.57 -4.94 5.00
CA VAL A 67 -8.23 -4.05 6.12
C VAL A 67 -9.49 -3.73 6.92
N LEU A 68 -10.59 -3.34 6.27
CA LEU A 68 -11.85 -3.07 6.96
C LEU A 68 -12.40 -4.29 7.71
N ARG A 69 -12.31 -5.49 7.13
CA ARG A 69 -12.72 -6.74 7.76
C ARG A 69 -11.87 -7.07 8.98
N GLN A 70 -10.57 -6.82 8.93
CA GLN A 70 -9.72 -7.01 10.11
C GLN A 70 -10.07 -6.01 11.21
N LEU A 71 -10.29 -4.75 10.84
CA LEU A 71 -10.60 -3.68 11.78
C LEU A 71 -11.99 -3.80 12.42
N SER A 72 -12.94 -4.43 11.73
CA SER A 72 -14.25 -4.76 12.31
C SER A 72 -14.20 -5.99 13.23
N GLY A 73 -13.06 -6.69 13.28
CA GLY A 73 -12.88 -7.95 14.00
C GLY A 73 -13.51 -9.16 13.28
N GLU A 74 -13.91 -9.01 12.02
CA GLU A 74 -14.43 -10.11 11.20
C GLU A 74 -13.35 -11.15 10.91
N ILE A 75 -12.11 -10.70 10.69
CA ILE A 75 -10.93 -11.55 10.52
C ILE A 75 -9.84 -11.16 11.53
N GLU A 76 -9.07 -12.14 11.99
CA GLU A 76 -7.98 -11.91 12.94
C GLU A 76 -6.78 -11.22 12.27
N LYS A 77 -6.47 -11.62 11.03
CA LYS A 77 -5.31 -11.16 10.26
C LYS A 77 -5.64 -11.01 8.79
N VAL A 78 -5.11 -9.96 8.17
CA VAL A 78 -5.11 -9.80 6.70
C VAL A 78 -4.23 -10.90 6.10
N CYS A 79 -4.77 -11.60 5.11
CA CYS A 79 -4.03 -12.59 4.34
C CYS A 79 -3.45 -11.93 3.07
N ILE A 80 -2.13 -11.83 3.01
CA ILE A 80 -1.42 -11.36 1.81
C ILE A 80 -1.38 -12.52 0.82
N SER A 81 -2.24 -12.46 -0.19
CA SER A 81 -2.40 -13.52 -1.18
C SER A 81 -1.44 -13.37 -2.36
N TYR A 82 -1.10 -14.51 -2.94
CA TYR A 82 -0.26 -14.66 -4.12
C TYR A 82 -0.95 -14.16 -5.40
N GLU A 83 -2.26 -14.44 -5.51
CA GLU A 83 -3.08 -14.24 -6.71
C GLU A 83 -3.07 -12.80 -7.27
N PRO A 84 -3.19 -11.71 -6.47
CA PRO A 84 -3.20 -10.36 -7.03
C PRO A 84 -1.84 -9.94 -7.60
N VAL A 85 -0.75 -10.48 -7.05
CA VAL A 85 0.61 -10.23 -7.56
C VAL A 85 0.83 -10.97 -8.87
N GLU A 86 0.47 -12.26 -8.93
CA GLU A 86 0.55 -13.06 -10.14
C GLU A 86 -0.34 -12.50 -11.26
N SER A 87 -1.57 -12.08 -10.92
CA SER A 87 -2.51 -11.51 -11.90
C SER A 87 -1.98 -10.20 -12.51
N PHE A 88 -1.31 -9.37 -11.72
CA PHE A 88 -0.72 -8.12 -12.22
C PHE A 88 0.57 -8.37 -13.02
N PHE A 89 1.35 -9.38 -12.63
CA PHE A 89 2.62 -9.72 -13.25
C PHE A 89 2.67 -11.19 -13.72
N PRO A 90 1.91 -11.56 -14.76
CA PRO A 90 1.70 -12.97 -15.14
C PRO A 90 2.98 -13.72 -15.53
N ASP A 91 3.98 -13.01 -16.07
CA ASP A 91 5.22 -13.62 -16.57
C ASP A 91 6.43 -13.43 -15.62
N ILE A 92 6.20 -12.97 -14.39
CA ILE A 92 7.29 -12.67 -13.45
C ILE A 92 7.88 -13.91 -12.78
N GLY A 93 7.11 -14.98 -12.72
CA GLY A 93 7.48 -16.29 -12.18
C GLY A 93 7.47 -16.36 -10.64
N ASP A 94 7.22 -17.56 -10.14
CA ASP A 94 6.83 -17.81 -8.74
C ASP A 94 7.85 -17.36 -7.70
N ASP A 95 9.16 -17.51 -7.96
CA ASP A 95 10.21 -17.01 -7.05
C ASP A 95 10.09 -15.51 -6.81
N MET A 96 9.69 -14.75 -7.85
CA MET A 96 9.53 -13.31 -7.72
C MET A 96 8.20 -12.96 -7.07
N VAL A 97 7.13 -13.68 -7.38
CA VAL A 97 5.83 -13.47 -6.73
C VAL A 97 5.96 -13.70 -5.22
N ASN A 98 6.58 -14.80 -4.79
CA ASN A 98 6.81 -15.08 -3.37
C ASN A 98 7.59 -13.96 -2.66
N LYS A 99 8.63 -13.42 -3.30
CA LYS A 99 9.41 -12.31 -2.72
C LYS A 99 8.59 -11.03 -2.61
N MET A 100 7.75 -10.77 -3.60
CA MET A 100 6.87 -9.60 -3.58
C MET A 100 5.82 -9.76 -2.48
N THR A 101 5.24 -10.95 -2.31
CA THR A 101 4.32 -11.22 -1.19
C THR A 101 5.03 -11.09 0.17
N ASP A 102 6.27 -11.57 0.30
CA ASP A 102 7.06 -11.41 1.54
C ASP A 102 7.29 -9.91 1.87
N ALA A 103 7.68 -9.11 0.87
CA ALA A 103 7.87 -7.67 1.03
C ALA A 103 6.57 -6.94 1.41
N ILE A 104 5.44 -7.36 0.82
CA ILE A 104 4.12 -6.82 1.17
C ILE A 104 3.75 -7.17 2.61
N SER A 105 3.95 -8.43 3.02
CA SER A 105 3.71 -8.86 4.40
C SER A 105 4.56 -8.07 5.40
N TYR A 106 5.85 -7.87 5.10
CA TYR A 106 6.73 -7.06 5.92
C TYR A 106 6.24 -5.61 6.03
N ALA A 107 5.90 -4.98 4.91
CA ALA A 107 5.39 -3.60 4.89
C ALA A 107 4.07 -3.47 5.68
N TRP A 108 3.18 -4.45 5.56
CA TRP A 108 1.93 -4.50 6.31
C TRP A 108 2.17 -4.58 7.83
N ASP A 109 2.98 -5.52 8.29
CA ASP A 109 3.29 -5.69 9.71
C ASP A 109 4.01 -4.46 10.28
N HIS A 110 4.94 -3.88 9.51
CA HIS A 110 5.62 -2.65 9.87
C HIS A 110 4.65 -1.47 10.01
N MET A 111 3.75 -1.28 9.04
CA MET A 111 2.71 -0.23 9.09
C MET A 111 1.80 -0.38 10.30
N LEU A 112 1.35 -1.60 10.62
CA LEU A 112 0.53 -1.85 11.81
C LEU A 112 1.27 -1.49 13.10
N SER A 113 2.56 -1.86 13.21
CA SER A 113 3.36 -1.55 14.40
C SER A 113 3.50 -0.04 14.66
N ILE A 114 3.57 0.76 13.59
CA ILE A 114 3.64 2.23 13.68
C ILE A 114 2.26 2.82 14.00
N CYS A 115 1.19 2.22 13.46
CA CYS A 115 -0.18 2.71 13.66
C CYS A 115 -0.61 2.72 15.14
N GLU A 116 -0.08 1.82 15.97
CA GLU A 116 -0.39 1.76 17.41
C GLU A 116 -0.01 3.05 18.16
N VAL A 117 1.03 3.76 17.69
CA VAL A 117 1.54 4.98 18.32
C VAL A 117 1.29 6.24 17.49
N CYS A 118 0.78 6.09 16.26
CA CYS A 118 0.57 7.18 15.32
C CYS A 118 -0.59 8.10 15.76
N PRO A 119 -0.38 9.42 15.87
CA PRO A 119 -1.42 10.35 16.30
C PRO A 119 -2.53 10.56 15.25
N ASN A 120 -2.29 10.21 13.97
CA ASN A 120 -3.25 10.44 12.90
C ASN A 120 -4.49 9.58 13.00
N ARG A 121 -4.43 8.45 13.73
CA ARG A 121 -5.60 7.59 14.02
C ARG A 121 -6.34 7.16 12.74
N CYS A 122 -5.61 6.94 11.64
CA CYS A 122 -6.20 6.77 10.32
C CYS A 122 -7.20 5.60 10.26
N ILE A 123 -6.89 4.54 11.01
CA ILE A 123 -7.69 3.33 11.14
C ILE A 123 -8.96 3.57 11.99
N SER A 124 -8.80 4.10 13.21
CA SER A 124 -9.93 4.29 14.14
C SER A 124 -10.88 5.40 13.71
N GLU A 125 -10.38 6.37 12.94
CA GLU A 125 -11.14 7.50 12.40
C GLU A 125 -11.29 7.38 10.87
N LYS A 126 -11.37 6.15 10.35
CA LYS A 126 -11.35 5.81 8.92
C LYS A 126 -12.26 6.64 8.00
N ASP A 127 -13.42 7.04 8.50
CA ASP A 127 -14.45 7.76 7.73
C ASP A 127 -14.34 9.29 7.88
N VAL A 128 -13.41 9.78 8.70
CA VAL A 128 -13.18 11.22 8.94
C VAL A 128 -12.39 11.82 7.79
N PHE A 129 -12.74 13.05 7.40
CA PHE A 129 -11.99 13.82 6.42
C PHE A 129 -10.51 13.96 6.82
N CYS A 130 -9.62 13.73 5.86
CA CYS A 130 -8.18 13.74 6.04
C CYS A 130 -7.57 14.98 5.38
N THR A 131 -7.16 15.94 6.23
CA THR A 131 -6.53 17.19 5.79
C THR A 131 -5.14 16.99 5.17
N LEU A 132 -4.49 15.86 5.43
CA LEU A 132 -3.14 15.55 4.95
C LEU A 132 -3.07 15.51 3.42
N PHE A 133 -4.17 15.18 2.74
CA PHE A 133 -4.27 15.26 1.28
C PHE A 133 -4.13 16.68 0.73
N ASP A 134 -4.33 17.72 1.55
CA ASP A 134 -4.25 19.14 1.17
C ASP A 134 -2.94 19.81 1.61
N GLU A 135 -2.13 19.12 2.42
CA GLU A 135 -0.90 19.64 3.00
C GLU A 135 0.28 19.54 2.02
N LYS A 136 0.42 20.55 1.15
CA LYS A 136 1.44 20.59 0.09
C LYS A 136 2.89 20.34 0.55
N HIS A 137 3.23 20.73 1.77
CA HIS A 137 4.58 20.62 2.33
C HIS A 137 4.99 19.18 2.71
N LEU A 138 4.04 18.23 2.74
CA LEU A 138 4.35 16.81 2.95
C LEU A 138 4.92 16.13 1.70
N PHE A 139 4.91 16.82 0.54
CA PHE A 139 5.22 16.24 -0.77
C PHE A 139 6.28 17.03 -1.57
N GLU A 140 6.87 18.06 -0.96
CA GLU A 140 7.97 18.88 -1.53
C GLU A 140 9.35 18.32 -1.19
#